data_AF-A0A3N5H422-F1
#
_entry.id   AF-A0A3N5H422-F1
#
_cell.length_a   1.000
_cell.length_b   1.000
_cell.length_c   1.000
_cell.angle_alpha   90.00
_cell.angle_beta   90.00
_cell.angle_gamma   90.00
#
_symmetry.space_group_name_H-M   'P 1'
#
loop_
_entity.id
_entity.type
_entity.pdbx_description
1 polymer ?
#
loop_
_entity_poly.entity_id
_entity_poly.type
_entity_poly.pdbx_seq_one_letter_code
_entity_poly.pdbx_strand_id
1 'polypeptide(L)'
;MDELLAGLRAAAESTRIRILFVLSHGEFNVSELTQILGQSQPRVSRHLKLMTEAGLITRHKEGNWVLFRLREGDLGGALSRAIVDLLPGQDAELARDLARLEEVRATRAAAAARYFSDNAAQWETLRRLHVREEDVEAAMLHLAGPQPISLHADLGTGTGSVLKSFARLASQSIGIDSSR
;
A
#
# COMPACT_ATOMS: atom_id res chain seq x y z
N MET A 1 -17.36 20.03 15.42
CA MET A 1 -18.10 20.72 14.32
C MET A 1 -17.12 21.33 13.33
N ASP A 2 -16.14 22.12 13.78
CA ASP A 2 -15.18 22.80 12.89
C ASP A 2 -14.34 21.86 12.02
N GLU A 3 -13.84 20.76 12.59
CA GLU A 3 -13.09 19.73 11.85
C GLU A 3 -13.93 19.10 10.73
N LEU A 4 -15.19 18.76 11.01
CA LEU A 4 -16.13 18.22 10.02
C LEU A 4 -16.37 19.24 8.89
N LEU A 5 -16.58 20.51 9.23
CA LEU A 5 -16.77 21.58 8.24
C LEU A 5 -15.51 21.81 7.40
N ALA A 6 -14.33 21.77 8.01
CA ALA A 6 -13.06 21.90 7.30
C ALA A 6 -12.86 20.72 6.33
N GLY A 7 -13.13 19.49 6.77
CA GLY A 7 -13.08 18.29 5.95
C GLY A 7 -14.07 18.37 4.77
N LEU A 8 -15.33 18.75 5.01
CA LEU A 8 -16.33 18.88 3.94
C LEU A 8 -15.94 19.96 2.91
N ARG A 9 -15.47 21.13 3.37
CA ARG A 9 -14.96 22.19 2.47
C ARG A 9 -13.76 21.73 1.66
N ALA A 10 -12.85 21.01 2.30
CA ALA A 10 -11.70 20.43 1.63
C ALA A 10 -12.07 19.28 0.69
N ALA A 11 -13.17 18.57 0.90
CA ALA A 11 -13.61 17.52 -0.01
C ALA A 11 -14.43 18.04 -1.20
N ALA A 12 -15.12 19.17 -1.07
CA ALA A 12 -16.09 19.69 -2.04
C ALA A 12 -15.47 20.26 -3.35
N GLU A 13 -14.73 19.43 -4.07
CA GLU A 13 -14.23 19.69 -5.42
C GLU A 13 -13.90 18.37 -6.13
N SER A 14 -14.17 18.30 -7.44
CA SER A 14 -14.11 17.04 -8.20
C SER A 14 -12.76 16.35 -8.15
N THR A 15 -11.65 17.08 -8.31
CA THR A 15 -10.30 16.48 -8.25
C THR A 15 -10.01 15.87 -6.88
N ARG A 16 -10.44 16.51 -5.79
CA ARG A 16 -10.21 16.00 -4.43
C ARG A 16 -11.07 14.78 -4.12
N ILE A 17 -12.29 14.73 -4.62
CA ILE A 17 -13.12 13.52 -4.58
C ILE A 17 -12.45 12.38 -5.34
N ARG A 18 -11.94 12.64 -6.55
CA ARG A 18 -11.18 11.65 -7.33
C ARG A 18 -9.92 11.18 -6.61
N ILE A 19 -9.19 12.07 -5.93
CA ILE A 19 -8.05 11.69 -5.08
C ILE A 19 -8.51 10.76 -3.95
N LEU A 20 -9.60 11.06 -3.24
CA LEU A 20 -10.12 10.18 -2.20
C LEU A 20 -10.49 8.80 -2.75
N PHE A 21 -11.14 8.76 -3.92
CA PHE A 21 -11.45 7.51 -4.63
C PHE A 21 -10.19 6.72 -4.99
N VAL A 22 -9.16 7.35 -5.55
CA VAL A 22 -7.91 6.66 -5.88
C VAL A 22 -7.21 6.15 -4.62
N LEU A 23 -7.14 6.97 -3.56
CA LEU A 23 -6.51 6.61 -2.31
C LEU A 23 -7.30 5.56 -1.49
N SER A 24 -8.58 5.33 -1.77
CA SER A 24 -9.32 4.21 -1.18
C SER A 24 -8.86 2.85 -1.71
N HIS A 25 -8.11 2.84 -2.83
CA HIS A 25 -7.53 1.64 -3.43
C HIS A 25 -6.06 1.44 -3.04
N GLY A 26 -5.49 2.28 -2.16
CA GLY A 26 -4.15 2.11 -1.64
C GLY A 26 -3.32 3.38 -1.63
N GLU A 27 -2.00 3.21 -1.56
CA GLU A 27 -1.06 4.31 -1.31
C GLU A 27 -0.27 4.69 -2.57
N PHE A 28 -0.22 6.00 -2.83
CA PHE A 28 0.35 6.55 -4.06
C PHE A 28 1.20 7.79 -3.78
N ASN A 29 2.28 7.96 -4.54
CA ASN A 29 3.06 9.19 -4.53
C ASN A 29 2.44 10.25 -5.45
N VAL A 30 2.96 11.48 -5.38
CA VAL A 30 2.43 12.61 -6.17
C VAL A 30 2.54 12.39 -7.69
N SER A 31 3.60 11.73 -8.16
CA SER A 31 3.82 11.47 -9.59
C SER A 31 2.83 10.44 -10.12
N GLU A 32 2.53 9.41 -9.34
CA GLU A 32 1.52 8.41 -9.69
C GLU A 32 0.11 8.99 -9.68
N LEU A 33 -0.23 9.80 -8.68
CA LEU A 33 -1.53 10.50 -8.65
C LEU A 33 -1.67 11.47 -9.83
N THR A 34 -0.59 12.12 -10.23
CA THR A 34 -0.52 12.96 -11.45
C THR A 34 -0.84 12.13 -12.70
N GLN A 35 -0.22 10.96 -12.83
CA GLN A 35 -0.47 10.03 -13.94
C GLN A 35 -1.92 9.52 -13.95
N ILE A 36 -2.42 9.03 -12.81
CA ILE A 36 -3.76 8.47 -12.66
C ILE A 36 -4.83 9.51 -13.01
N LEU A 37 -4.73 10.69 -12.41
CA LEU A 37 -5.73 11.74 -12.59
C LEU A 37 -5.63 12.45 -13.95
N GLY A 38 -4.51 12.29 -14.67
CA GLY A 38 -4.22 13.01 -15.91
C GLY A 38 -4.13 14.52 -15.70
N GLN A 39 -3.62 14.95 -14.55
CA GLN A 39 -3.49 16.37 -14.18
C GLN A 39 -2.03 16.75 -13.99
N SER A 40 -1.73 18.04 -13.91
CA SER A 40 -0.35 18.49 -13.67
C SER A 40 0.07 18.32 -12.20
N GLN A 41 1.35 18.03 -12.00
CA GLN A 41 1.91 17.85 -10.65
C GLN A 41 1.72 19.06 -9.71
N PRO A 42 1.88 20.33 -10.15
CA PRO A 42 1.61 21.48 -9.28
C PRO A 42 0.16 21.52 -8.79
N ARG A 43 -0.79 21.10 -9.63
CA ARG A 43 -2.22 21.04 -9.29
C ARG A 43 -2.48 19.95 -8.25
N VAL A 44 -2.02 18.73 -8.53
CA VAL A 44 -2.20 17.59 -7.62
C VAL A 44 -1.53 17.86 -6.27
N SER A 45 -0.30 18.37 -6.26
CA SER A 45 0.43 18.72 -5.03
C SER A 45 -0.33 19.75 -4.17
N ARG A 46 -0.92 20.77 -4.80
CA ARG A 46 -1.76 21.75 -4.09
C ARG A 46 -2.97 21.09 -3.45
N HIS A 47 -3.66 20.20 -4.15
CA HIS A 47 -4.80 19.46 -3.61
C HIS A 47 -4.41 18.58 -2.43
N LEU A 48 -3.31 17.82 -2.57
CA LEU A 48 -2.80 16.95 -1.50
C LEU A 48 -2.44 17.73 -0.23
N LYS A 49 -1.83 18.91 -0.38
CA LYS A 49 -1.55 19.80 0.76
C LYS A 49 -2.83 20.17 1.50
N LEU A 50 -3.83 20.70 0.79
CA LEU A 50 -5.09 21.13 1.40
C LEU A 50 -5.85 19.97 2.06
N MET A 51 -5.86 18.80 1.43
CA MET A 51 -6.52 17.61 1.99
C MET A 51 -5.81 17.05 3.21
N THR A 52 -4.47 17.15 3.26
CA THR A 52 -3.66 16.77 4.42
C THR A 52 -3.92 17.73 5.58
N GLU A 53 -3.93 19.03 5.32
CA GLU A 53 -4.23 20.07 6.32
C GLU A 53 -5.65 19.93 6.89
N ALA A 54 -6.60 19.47 6.06
CA ALA A 54 -7.97 19.19 6.48
C ALA A 54 -8.18 17.80 7.12
N GLY A 55 -7.13 17.00 7.27
CA GLY A 55 -7.20 15.69 7.93
C GLY A 55 -7.92 14.59 7.14
N LEU A 56 -8.19 14.78 5.84
CA LEU A 56 -8.85 13.76 5.01
C LEU A 56 -7.90 12.63 4.60
N ILE A 57 -6.63 12.99 4.41
CA ILE A 57 -5.56 12.10 3.98
C ILE A 57 -4.35 12.28 4.89
N THR A 58 -3.48 11.27 4.90
CA THR A 58 -2.18 11.35 5.57
C THR A 58 -1.07 11.10 4.58
N ARG A 59 0.14 11.56 4.93
CA ARG A 59 1.35 11.31 4.16
C ARG A 59 2.44 10.74 5.05
N HIS A 60 3.24 9.84 4.51
CA HIS A 60 4.41 9.29 5.19
C HIS A 60 5.55 9.12 4.18
N LYS A 61 6.78 9.03 4.69
CA LYS A 61 7.98 8.88 3.87
C LYS A 61 8.39 7.41 3.86
N GLU A 62 8.58 6.85 2.67
CA GLU A 62 9.09 5.50 2.47
C GLU A 62 10.31 5.56 1.52
N GLY A 63 11.51 5.37 2.08
CA GLY A 63 12.76 5.60 1.36
C GLY A 63 12.83 7.03 0.80
N ASN A 64 12.91 7.15 -0.53
CA ASN A 64 12.95 8.44 -1.22
C ASN A 64 11.55 8.97 -1.60
N TRP A 65 10.48 8.22 -1.31
CA TRP A 65 9.13 8.54 -1.73
C TRP A 65 8.32 9.14 -0.59
N VAL A 66 7.37 10.01 -0.95
CA VAL A 66 6.31 10.47 -0.04
C VAL A 66 5.01 9.88 -0.56
N LEU A 67 4.45 8.95 0.22
CA LEU A 67 3.21 8.25 -0.10
C LEU A 67 2.04 8.93 0.62
N PHE A 68 0.90 8.98 -0.06
CA PHE A 68 -0.36 9.49 0.46
C PHE A 68 -1.36 8.34 0.57
N ARG A 69 -2.21 8.43 1.59
CA ARG A 69 -3.28 7.44 1.86
C ARG A 69 -4.46 8.10 2.56
N LEU A 70 -5.61 7.45 2.55
CA LEU A 70 -6.74 7.91 3.37
C LEU A 70 -6.37 7.92 4.85
N ARG A 71 -6.91 8.88 5.60
CA ARG A 71 -6.75 8.87 7.06
C ARG A 71 -7.56 7.72 7.66
N GLU A 72 -7.05 7.12 8.73
CA GLU A 72 -7.68 5.99 9.42
C GLU A 72 -7.90 6.33 10.90
N GLY A 73 -8.94 5.74 11.50
CA GLY A 73 -9.15 5.79 12.95
C GLY A 73 -9.77 7.07 13.53
N ASP A 74 -10.08 8.09 12.72
CA ASP A 74 -10.65 9.35 13.19
C ASP A 74 -11.78 9.90 12.30
N LEU A 75 -12.28 11.09 12.65
CA LEU A 75 -13.37 11.78 11.97
C LEU A 75 -13.05 12.07 10.51
N GLY A 76 -11.84 12.56 10.20
CA GLY A 76 -11.41 12.85 8.83
C GLY A 76 -11.36 11.60 7.97
N GLY A 77 -10.84 10.50 8.51
CA GLY A 77 -10.86 9.19 7.86
C GLY A 77 -12.25 8.63 7.64
N ALA A 78 -13.14 8.75 8.64
CA ALA A 78 -14.54 8.35 8.51
C ALA A 78 -15.28 9.16 7.45
N LEU A 79 -15.04 10.46 7.39
CA LEU A 79 -15.60 11.34 6.36
C LEU A 79 -15.10 10.95 4.96
N SER A 80 -13.79 10.72 4.79
CA SER A 80 -13.22 10.28 3.51
C SER A 80 -13.88 9.00 3.01
N ARG A 81 -14.04 7.99 3.87
CA ARG A 81 -14.74 6.74 3.53
C ARG A 81 -16.20 6.97 3.15
N ALA A 82 -16.93 7.73 3.96
CA ALA A 82 -18.33 8.03 3.68
C ALA A 82 -18.52 8.75 2.32
N ILE A 83 -17.60 9.65 1.96
CA ILE A 83 -17.62 10.30 0.64
C ILE A 83 -17.39 9.27 -0.47
N VAL A 84 -16.41 8.38 -0.33
CA VAL A 84 -16.12 7.33 -1.31
C VAL A 84 -17.31 6.38 -1.49
N ASP A 85 -17.94 5.96 -0.40
CA ASP A 85 -19.09 5.03 -0.42
C ASP A 85 -20.32 5.64 -1.11
N LEU A 86 -20.44 6.97 -1.11
CA LEU A 86 -21.51 7.70 -1.78
C LEU A 86 -21.25 7.94 -3.27
N LEU A 87 -20.06 7.60 -3.79
CA LEU A 87 -19.76 7.82 -5.20
C LEU A 87 -20.57 6.88 -6.09
N PRO A 88 -21.09 7.38 -7.23
CA PRO A 88 -21.83 6.55 -8.15
C PRO A 88 -20.91 5.51 -8.79
N GLY A 89 -21.31 4.24 -8.73
CA GLY A 89 -20.53 3.12 -9.30
C GLY A 89 -20.40 3.14 -10.84
N GLN A 90 -21.08 4.05 -11.54
CA GLN A 90 -21.07 4.17 -13.00
C GLN A 90 -20.61 5.57 -13.48
N ASP A 91 -19.57 6.11 -12.86
CA ASP A 91 -18.93 7.35 -13.33
C ASP A 91 -17.79 7.06 -14.33
N ALA A 92 -17.88 7.65 -15.52
CA ALA A 92 -16.91 7.41 -16.59
C ALA A 92 -15.53 8.04 -16.33
N GLU A 93 -15.45 9.08 -15.50
CA GLU A 93 -14.16 9.67 -15.10
C GLU A 93 -13.48 8.81 -14.04
N LEU A 94 -14.22 8.34 -13.03
CA LEU A 94 -13.70 7.39 -12.03
C LEU A 94 -13.25 6.06 -12.66
N ALA A 95 -14.01 5.55 -13.65
CA ALA A 95 -13.62 4.35 -14.39
C ALA A 95 -12.30 4.54 -15.16
N ARG A 96 -12.06 5.72 -15.74
CA ARG A 96 -10.80 6.07 -16.41
C ARG A 96 -9.63 6.17 -15.43
N ASP A 97 -9.88 6.76 -14.26
CA ASP A 97 -8.86 6.83 -13.21
C ASP A 97 -8.50 5.43 -12.71
N LEU A 98 -9.49 4.55 -12.50
CA LEU A 98 -9.25 3.17 -12.09
C LEU A 98 -8.43 2.39 -13.13
N ALA A 99 -8.71 2.56 -14.43
CA ALA A 99 -7.91 1.93 -15.48
C ALA A 99 -6.42 2.36 -15.42
N ARG A 100 -6.15 3.66 -15.26
CA ARG A 100 -4.77 4.17 -15.13
C ARG A 100 -4.11 3.76 -13.82
N LEU A 101 -4.89 3.60 -12.76
CA LEU A 101 -4.42 3.07 -11.48
C LEU A 101 -3.90 1.65 -11.65
N GLU A 102 -4.62 0.80 -12.39
CA GLU A 102 -4.16 -0.56 -12.70
C GLU A 102 -2.89 -0.57 -13.57
N GLU A 103 -2.73 0.37 -14.50
CA GLU A 103 -1.47 0.54 -15.24
C GLU A 103 -0.29 0.90 -14.31
N VAL A 104 -0.51 1.81 -13.34
CA VAL A 104 0.51 2.16 -12.33
C VAL A 104 0.86 0.93 -11.48
N ARG A 105 -0.14 0.15 -11.04
CA ARG A 105 0.10 -1.09 -10.28
C ARG A 105 0.89 -2.12 -11.09
N ALA A 106 0.53 -2.32 -12.36
CA ALA A 106 1.27 -3.21 -13.26
C ALA A 106 2.73 -2.75 -13.44
N THR A 107 2.95 -1.44 -13.54
CA THR A 107 4.30 -0.86 -13.64
C THR A 107 5.12 -1.10 -12.37
N ARG A 108 4.52 -0.90 -11.19
CA ARG A 108 5.16 -1.23 -9.90
C ARG A 108 5.51 -2.70 -9.80
N ALA A 109 4.57 -3.58 -10.13
CA ALA A 109 4.77 -5.03 -10.10
C ALA A 109 5.90 -5.46 -11.05
N ALA A 110 5.93 -4.94 -12.27
CA ALA A 110 7.00 -5.21 -13.23
C ALA A 110 8.36 -4.66 -12.76
N ALA A 111 8.40 -3.48 -12.15
CA ALA A 111 9.64 -2.92 -11.59
C ALA A 111 10.16 -3.75 -10.41
N ALA A 112 9.27 -4.19 -9.52
CA ALA A 112 9.61 -5.10 -8.43
C ALA A 112 10.13 -6.42 -9.00
N ALA A 113 9.42 -7.04 -9.95
CA ALA A 113 9.85 -8.30 -10.58
C ALA A 113 11.22 -8.17 -11.27
N ARG A 114 11.48 -7.09 -12.02
CA ARG A 114 12.81 -6.83 -12.61
C ARG A 114 13.89 -6.63 -11.57
N TYR A 115 13.60 -5.84 -10.52
CA TYR A 115 14.52 -5.68 -9.41
C TYR A 115 14.84 -7.03 -8.79
N PHE A 116 13.85 -7.90 -8.56
CA PHE A 116 14.08 -9.25 -8.06
C PHE A 116 14.87 -10.11 -9.06
N SER A 117 14.59 -10.08 -10.36
CA SER A 117 15.30 -10.90 -11.35
C SER A 117 16.77 -10.47 -11.54
N ASP A 118 17.00 -9.17 -11.65
CA ASP A 118 18.35 -8.60 -11.90
C ASP A 118 19.22 -8.78 -10.65
N ASN A 119 18.62 -8.68 -9.47
CA ASN A 119 19.30 -8.96 -8.22
C ASN A 119 19.29 -10.44 -7.85
N ALA A 120 18.48 -11.33 -8.43
CA ALA A 120 18.41 -12.75 -8.03
C ALA A 120 19.76 -13.46 -8.14
N ALA A 121 20.52 -13.19 -9.20
CA ALA A 121 21.89 -13.70 -9.37
C ALA A 121 22.86 -13.18 -8.29
N GLN A 122 22.62 -11.98 -7.76
CA GLN A 122 23.36 -11.40 -6.64
C GLN A 122 22.75 -11.73 -5.28
N TRP A 123 21.46 -12.08 -5.19
CA TRP A 123 20.70 -12.28 -3.97
C TRP A 123 21.02 -13.62 -3.32
N GLU A 124 21.26 -14.67 -4.11
CA GLU A 124 21.83 -15.93 -3.61
C GLU A 124 23.22 -15.71 -2.98
N THR A 125 24.00 -14.79 -3.55
CA THR A 125 25.34 -14.41 -3.07
C THR A 125 25.27 -13.44 -1.88
N LEU A 126 24.33 -12.49 -1.88
CA LEU A 126 24.10 -11.52 -0.80
C LEU A 126 23.43 -12.15 0.42
N ARG A 127 22.51 -13.12 0.25
CA ARG A 127 21.97 -13.97 1.33
C ARG A 127 23.08 -14.78 1.99
N ARG A 128 24.04 -15.30 1.22
CA ARG A 128 25.24 -15.97 1.78
C ARG A 128 26.16 -15.02 2.54
N LEU A 129 26.09 -13.72 2.26
CA LEU A 129 26.93 -12.67 2.86
C LEU A 129 26.27 -11.96 4.05
N HIS A 130 25.03 -12.29 4.43
CA HIS A 130 24.36 -11.69 5.59
C HIS A 130 23.47 -12.69 6.33
N VAL A 131 23.91 -13.05 7.54
CA VAL A 131 23.24 -13.88 8.56
C VAL A 131 22.81 -15.27 8.05
N ARG A 132 23.18 -16.34 8.76
CA ARG A 132 22.76 -17.69 8.34
C ARG A 132 21.23 -17.76 8.42
N GLU A 133 20.58 -18.36 7.42
CA GLU A 133 19.12 -18.48 7.36
C GLU A 133 18.56 -19.15 8.64
N GLU A 134 19.30 -20.13 9.18
CA GLU A 134 19.03 -20.78 10.47
C GLU A 134 18.95 -19.79 11.65
N ASP A 135 19.82 -18.78 11.68
CA ASP A 135 19.86 -17.79 12.75
C ASP A 135 18.65 -16.84 12.67
N VAL A 136 18.23 -16.49 11.45
CA VAL A 136 17.02 -15.68 11.21
C VAL A 136 15.77 -16.46 11.61
N GLU A 137 15.64 -17.71 11.18
CA GLU A 137 14.51 -18.57 11.52
C GLU A 137 14.41 -18.81 13.03
N ALA A 138 15.53 -19.05 13.71
CA ALA A 138 15.58 -19.20 15.15
C ALA A 138 15.11 -17.92 15.87
N ALA A 139 15.52 -16.74 15.39
CA ALA A 139 15.06 -15.46 15.92
C ALA A 139 13.56 -15.24 15.68
N MET A 140 13.04 -15.62 14.52
CA MET A 140 11.60 -15.54 14.20
C MET A 140 10.78 -16.43 15.15
N LEU A 141 11.21 -17.68 15.36
CA LEU A 141 10.56 -18.61 16.30
C LEU A 141 10.61 -18.10 17.75
N HIS A 142 11.74 -17.51 18.14
CA HIS A 142 11.88 -16.90 19.47
C HIS A 142 10.89 -15.74 19.66
N LEU A 143 10.75 -14.86 18.67
CA LEU A 143 9.81 -13.73 18.70
C LEU A 143 8.34 -14.17 18.68
N ALA A 144 8.01 -15.21 17.91
CA ALA A 144 6.66 -15.78 17.87
C ALA A 144 6.26 -16.42 19.21
N GLY A 145 7.24 -16.91 19.97
CA GLY A 145 7.03 -17.56 21.26
C GLY A 145 6.41 -18.95 21.12
N PRO A 146 6.13 -19.62 22.26
CA PRO A 146 5.68 -21.01 22.26
C PRO A 146 4.16 -21.17 22.06
N GLN A 147 3.42 -20.07 21.90
CA GLN A 147 1.96 -20.12 21.78
C GLN A 147 1.56 -20.70 20.41
N PRO A 148 0.54 -21.59 20.35
CA PRO A 148 0.03 -22.08 19.08
C PRO A 148 -0.51 -20.93 18.21
N ILE A 149 -0.12 -20.93 16.94
CA ILE A 149 -0.59 -19.99 15.93
C ILE A 149 -1.74 -20.67 15.18
N SER A 150 -2.91 -20.04 15.11
CA SER A 150 -4.04 -20.60 14.36
C SER A 150 -3.80 -20.52 12.85
N LEU A 151 -3.29 -19.38 12.37
CA LEU A 151 -2.99 -19.11 10.98
C LEU A 151 -1.66 -18.37 10.82
N HIS A 152 -0.72 -18.97 10.10
CA HIS A 152 0.53 -18.35 9.67
C HIS A 152 0.44 -17.99 8.18
N ALA A 153 0.66 -16.72 7.82
CA ALA A 153 0.69 -16.29 6.43
C ALA A 153 2.10 -15.80 6.06
N ASP A 154 2.71 -16.44 5.08
CA ASP A 154 4.04 -16.12 4.56
C ASP A 154 3.91 -15.40 3.21
N LEU A 155 4.29 -14.13 3.16
CA LEU A 155 4.17 -13.27 1.97
C LEU A 155 5.51 -13.17 1.25
N GLY A 156 5.57 -13.62 0.01
CA GLY A 156 6.83 -13.80 -0.72
C GLY A 156 7.53 -15.09 -0.32
N THR A 157 6.76 -16.18 -0.26
CA THR A 157 7.17 -17.48 0.31
C THR A 157 8.48 -18.03 -0.25
N GLY A 158 8.81 -17.75 -1.52
CA GLY A 158 10.05 -18.22 -2.13
C GLY A 158 10.18 -19.74 -2.06
N THR A 159 11.22 -20.23 -1.39
CA THR A 159 11.48 -21.67 -1.20
C THR A 159 10.60 -22.34 -0.14
N GLY A 160 9.85 -21.56 0.64
CA GLY A 160 8.98 -22.03 1.72
C GLY A 160 9.72 -22.54 2.96
N SER A 161 10.98 -22.13 3.18
CA SER A 161 11.75 -22.48 4.39
C SER A 161 11.05 -22.00 5.67
N VAL A 162 10.61 -20.75 5.71
CA VAL A 162 9.88 -20.15 6.84
C VAL A 162 8.59 -20.92 7.17
N LEU A 163 7.78 -21.29 6.17
CA LEU A 163 6.59 -22.11 6.39
C LEU A 163 6.89 -23.43 7.09
N LYS A 164 8.00 -24.08 6.74
CA LYS A 164 8.43 -25.35 7.36
C LYS A 164 8.86 -25.13 8.81
N SER A 165 9.59 -24.07 9.09
CA SER A 165 10.09 -23.76 10.44
C SER A 165 8.94 -23.48 11.42
N PHE A 166 7.85 -22.87 10.92
CA PHE A 166 6.63 -22.63 11.70
C PHE A 166 5.65 -23.81 11.75
N ALA A 167 5.90 -24.92 11.05
CA ALA A 167 4.94 -26.02 10.91
C ALA A 167 4.54 -26.70 12.24
N ARG A 168 5.36 -26.57 13.28
CA ARG A 168 5.05 -27.11 14.62
C ARG A 168 4.25 -26.16 15.50
N LEU A 169 4.25 -24.87 15.17
CA LEU A 169 3.56 -23.83 15.93
C LEU A 169 2.21 -23.48 15.27
N ALA A 170 2.14 -23.53 13.94
CA ALA A 170 0.96 -23.14 13.18
C ALA A 170 0.03 -24.32 12.89
N SER A 171 -1.26 -24.15 13.17
CA SER A 171 -2.31 -25.12 12.82
C SER A 171 -2.64 -25.08 11.33
N GLN A 172 -2.52 -23.90 10.72
CA GLN A 172 -2.66 -23.69 9.28
C GLN A 172 -1.59 -22.70 8.82
N SER A 173 -0.98 -22.98 7.68
CA SER A 173 -0.01 -22.07 7.05
C SER A 173 -0.39 -21.81 5.59
N ILE A 174 -0.33 -20.54 5.17
CA ILE A 174 -0.61 -20.08 3.81
C ILE A 174 0.65 -19.42 3.27
N GLY A 175 1.15 -19.93 2.14
CA GLY A 175 2.19 -19.25 1.37
C GLY A 175 1.56 -18.47 0.23
N ILE A 176 1.91 -17.19 0.10
CA ILE A 176 1.51 -16.34 -1.02
C ILE A 176 2.77 -15.93 -1.76
N ASP A 177 2.86 -16.30 -3.03
CA ASP A 177 3.96 -15.91 -3.90
C ASP A 177 3.42 -15.20 -5.15
N SER A 178 4.13 -14.16 -5.58
CA SER A 178 3.79 -13.35 -6.76
C SER A 178 4.83 -13.50 -7.89
N SER A 179 5.86 -14.32 -7.69
CA SER A 179 6.81 -14.68 -8.73
C SER A 179 6.19 -15.70 -9.69
N ARG A 180 6.24 -15.39 -10.99
CA ARG A 180 5.95 -16.33 -12.09
C ARG A 180 7.25 -16.78 -12.72
#